data_AF-A0A7W0GT17-F1
#
_entry.id   AF-A0A7W0GT17-F1
#
_cell.length_a   1.000
_cell.length_b   1.000
_cell.length_c   1.000
_cell.angle_alpha   90.00
_cell.angle_beta   90.00
_cell.angle_gamma   90.00
#
_symmetry.space_group_name_H-M   'P 1'
#
loop_
_entity.id
_entity.type
_entity.pdbx_description
1 polymer ?
#
loop_
_entity_poly.entity_id
_entity_poly.type
_entity_poly.pdbx_seq_one_letter_code
_entity_poly.pdbx_strand_id
1 'polypeptide(L)' 'MTNRELFEFSTEVDHALAAGQPVVALESAVIAHGLPRPQNLETARRLEEI' A
#
# COMPACT_ATOMS: atom_id res chain seq x y z
N MET A 1 -8.12 -18.55 8.13
CA MET A 1 -7.29 -18.99 6.99
C MET A 1 -7.53 -18.02 5.87
N THR A 2 -6.62 -17.06 5.66
CA THR A 2 -6.72 -16.12 4.55
C THR A 2 -6.41 -16.89 3.27
N ASN A 3 -7.34 -16.88 2.32
CA ASN A 3 -7.09 -17.54 1.03
C ASN A 3 -6.07 -16.70 0.25
N ARG A 4 -4.77 -17.06 0.36
CA ARG A 4 -3.66 -16.38 -0.30
C ARG A 4 -3.78 -16.39 -1.84
N GLU A 5 -4.62 -17.27 -2.41
CA GLU A 5 -4.88 -17.30 -3.86
C GLU A 5 -5.55 -16.02 -4.40
N LEU A 6 -6.15 -15.20 -3.52
CA LEU A 6 -6.82 -13.95 -3.90
C LEU A 6 -5.99 -12.69 -3.65
N PHE A 7 -4.81 -12.81 -3.03
CA PHE A 7 -4.00 -11.66 -2.63
C PHE A 7 -2.61 -11.74 -3.24
N GLU A 8 -2.25 -10.67 -3.95
CA GLU A 8 -0.89 -10.45 -4.42
C GLU A 8 -0.22 -9.42 -3.50
N PHE A 9 0.88 -9.82 -2.87
CA PHE A 9 1.70 -8.95 -2.03
C PHE A 9 3.03 -8.68 -2.72
N SER A 10 3.58 -7.48 -2.53
CA SER A 10 4.97 -7.23 -2.89
C SER A 10 5.91 -8.08 -2.01
N THR A 11 7.13 -8.32 -2.50
CA THR A 11 8.15 -9.04 -1.74
C THR A 11 8.41 -8.41 -0.37
N GLU A 12 8.46 -7.08 -0.30
CA GLU A 12 8.66 -6.34 0.95
C GLU A 12 7.55 -6.61 1.98
N VAL A 13 6.29 -6.52 1.55
CA VAL A 13 5.13 -6.71 2.44
C VAL A 13 5.02 -8.17 2.89
N ASP A 14 5.25 -9.15 2.01
CA ASP A 14 5.21 -10.57 2.41
C ASP A 14 6.30 -10.89 3.44
N HIS A 15 7.52 -10.33 3.28
CA HIS A 15 8.59 -10.47 4.28
C HIS A 15 8.23 -9.81 5.61
N ALA A 16 7.71 -8.58 5.58
CA ALA A 16 7.32 -7.87 6.80
C ALA A 16 6.25 -8.65 7.58
N LEU A 17 5.24 -9.16 6.88
CA LEU A 17 4.19 -9.98 7.48
C LEU A 17 4.74 -11.30 8.06
N ALA A 18 5.63 -11.98 7.33
CA ALA A 18 6.25 -13.23 7.82
C ALA A 18 7.13 -13.00 9.07
N ALA A 19 7.79 -11.85 9.16
CA ALA A 19 8.59 -11.44 10.30
C ALA A 19 7.78 -10.85 11.46
N GLY A 20 6.45 -10.70 11.31
CA GLY A 20 5.60 -10.05 12.31
C GLY A 20 5.86 -8.55 12.46
N GLN A 21 6.45 -7.91 11.44
CA GLN A 21 6.70 -6.48 11.41
C GLN A 21 5.39 -5.71 11.16
N PRO A 22 5.27 -4.48 11.70
CA PRO A 22 4.10 -3.65 11.45
C PRO A 22 4.03 -3.22 9.98
N VAL A 23 2.82 -3.25 9.41
CA VAL A 23 2.53 -2.82 8.04
C VAL A 23 1.33 -1.88 8.09
N VAL A 24 1.41 -0.75 7.39
CA VAL A 24 0.32 0.22 7.23
C VAL A 24 -0.18 0.16 5.79
N ALA A 25 -1.47 -0.08 5.60
CA ALA A 25 -2.09 -0.05 4.28
C ALA A 25 -2.49 1.38 3.89
N LEU A 26 -2.23 1.75 2.63
CA LEU A 26 -2.66 3.03 2.05
C LEU A 26 -3.80 2.79 1.05
N GLU A 27 -4.82 3.65 1.08
CA GLU A 27 -6.02 3.51 0.23
C GLU A 27 -5.79 4.08 -1.19
N SER A 28 -6.17 3.33 -2.23
CA SER A 28 -6.04 3.75 -3.63
C SER A 28 -7.16 4.67 -4.12
N ALA A 29 -8.36 4.63 -3.54
CA ALA A 29 -9.51 5.43 -3.98
C ALA A 29 -9.25 6.94 -3.85
N VAL A 30 -8.62 7.37 -2.75
CA VAL A 30 -8.21 8.78 -2.55
C VAL A 30 -7.18 9.21 -3.59
N ILE A 31 -6.25 8.33 -3.96
CA ILE A 31 -5.24 8.62 -4.99
C ILE A 31 -5.87 8.72 -6.38
N ALA A 32 -6.79 7.83 -6.71
CA ALA A 32 -7.41 7.80 -8.04
C ALA A 32 -8.45 8.92 -8.26
N HIS A 33 -9.26 9.20 -7.24
CA HIS A 33 -10.46 10.04 -7.37
C HIS A 33 -10.55 11.18 -6.36
N GLY A 34 -9.79 11.14 -5.28
CA GLY A 34 -9.81 12.16 -4.23
C GLY A 34 -8.90 13.35 -4.47
N LEU A 35 -7.88 13.21 -5.33
CA LEU A 35 -6.88 14.25 -5.60
C LEU A 35 -6.64 14.44 -7.10
N PRO A 36 -6.48 15.67 -7.60
CA PRO A 36 -6.13 15.90 -8.98
C PRO A 36 -4.66 15.54 -9.24
N ARG A 37 -4.34 15.23 -10.49
CA ARG A 37 -2.95 15.08 -10.93
C ARG A 37 -2.29 16.47 -10.99
N PRO A 38 -1.03 16.65 -10.56
CA PRO A 38 -0.04 15.64 -10.10
C PRO A 38 -0.10 15.29 -8.61
N GLN A 39 -0.92 15.97 -7.83
CA GLN A 39 -0.92 15.88 -6.37
C GLN A 39 -1.24 14.48 -5.86
N ASN A 40 -2.05 13.70 -6.59
CA ASN A 40 -2.30 12.30 -6.26
C ASN A 40 -1.02 11.46 -6.19
N LEU A 41 -0.17 11.52 -7.22
CA LEU A 41 1.08 10.77 -7.28
C LEU A 41 2.11 11.30 -6.28
N GLU A 42 2.20 12.61 -6.11
CA GLU A 42 3.10 13.22 -5.15
C GLU A 42 2.73 12.83 -3.71
N THR A 43 1.43 12.84 -3.39
CA THR A 43 0.92 12.44 -2.08
C THR A 43 1.16 10.95 -1.83
N ALA A 44 0.87 10.08 -2.81
CA ALA A 44 1.11 8.65 -2.67
C ALA A 44 2.58 8.34 -2.31
N ARG A 45 3.53 8.93 -3.06
CA ARG A 45 4.96 8.72 -2.81
C ARG A 45 5.42 9.26 -1.45
N ARG A 46 4.95 10.44 -1.06
CA ARG A 46 5.29 11.01 0.27
C ARG A 46 4.77 10.15 1.41
N LEU A 47 3.61 9.51 1.25
CA LEU A 47 3.06 8.63 2.28
C LEU A 47 3.82 7.30 2.40
N GLU A 48 4.42 6.82 1.31
CA GLU A 48 5.31 5.64 1.33
C GLU A 48 6.66 5.93 2.01
N GLU A 49 7.10 7.19 2.03
CA GLU A 49 8.36 7.62 2.64
C GLU A 49 8.28 7.90 4.16
N ILE A 50 7.07 7.89 4.75
CA ILE A 50 6.81 8.17 6.19
C ILE A 50 6.77 6.87 6.99
#